data_AF-A0A4U0NSL9-F1
#
_entry.id   AF-A0A4U0NSL9-F1
#
_cell.length_a   1.000
_cell.length_b   1.000
_cell.length_c   1.000
_cell.angle_alpha   90.00
_cell.angle_beta   90.00
_cell.angle_gamma   90.00
#
_symmetry.space_group_name_H-M   'P 1'
#
loop_
_entity.id
_entity.type
_entity.pdbx_description
1 polymer ?
#
loop_
_entity_poly.entity_id
_entity_poly.type
_entity_poly.pdbx_seq_one_letter_code
_entity_poly.pdbx_strand_id
1 'polypeptide(L)'
;MILRARKTLIAGVIGAAIAVMGAATLAVAQDTPQHTNSTGQQASGGNPPPAVEDFTYPDADRILKETGLKLIKGDGHILLADCDASPDFDVMAEKANHTPVNHCFKVTGKTGHLTLEIPKVNSIWENAGHSARATISTEGKSKTVTLKKNDITPLGQGDLSTGGKEATLLELRVTG
;
A
#
# COMPACT_ATOMS: atom_id res chain seq x y z
N MET A 1 3.54 -19.76 41.89
CA MET A 1 3.48 -21.23 41.72
C MET A 1 2.22 -21.51 40.94
N ILE A 2 2.20 -22.02 39.70
CA ILE A 2 2.69 -23.33 39.27
C ILE A 2 3.09 -23.25 37.78
N LEU A 3 4.31 -23.69 37.47
CA LEU A 3 4.81 -24.01 36.13
C LEU A 3 4.03 -25.21 35.57
N ARG A 4 3.67 -25.19 34.28
CA ARG A 4 3.43 -26.44 33.54
C ARG A 4 4.28 -26.46 32.27
N ALA A 5 5.21 -27.40 32.29
CA ALA A 5 6.24 -27.62 31.30
C ALA A 5 5.82 -28.69 30.27
N ARG A 6 6.29 -28.47 29.04
CA ARG A 6 6.88 -29.41 28.06
C ARG A 6 6.12 -30.70 27.70
N LYS A 7 5.90 -30.87 26.39
CA LYS A 7 6.05 -32.16 25.73
C LYS A 7 6.53 -31.97 24.28
N THR A 8 7.84 -32.07 24.10
CA THR A 8 8.50 -32.30 22.81
C THR A 8 8.38 -33.77 22.44
N LEU A 9 8.01 -34.07 21.19
CA LEU A 9 8.13 -35.39 20.58
C LEU A 9 9.14 -35.33 19.44
N ILE A 10 10.01 -36.34 19.43
CA ILE A 10 11.16 -36.58 18.54
C ILE A 10 10.76 -37.67 17.53
N ALA A 11 11.46 -37.67 16.39
CA ALA A 11 11.68 -38.72 15.38
C ALA A 11 11.07 -38.36 14.01
N GLY A 12 11.75 -38.42 12.87
CA GLY A 12 13.05 -38.98 12.48
C GLY A 12 12.98 -39.41 11.00
N VAL A 13 14.13 -39.78 10.40
CA VAL A 13 14.34 -40.37 9.04
C VAL A 13 14.61 -39.34 7.92
N ILE A 14 15.87 -39.03 7.58
CA ILE A 14 16.80 -39.69 6.61
C ILE A 14 16.32 -39.65 5.15
N GLY A 15 17.08 -38.99 4.28
CA GLY A 15 16.86 -39.04 2.82
C GLY A 15 17.92 -38.30 1.98
N ALA A 16 19.02 -38.99 1.70
CA ALA A 16 19.90 -38.96 0.52
C ALA A 16 20.44 -37.63 -0.06
N ALA A 17 21.79 -37.58 -0.09
CA ALA A 17 22.61 -36.65 -0.86
C ALA A 17 22.58 -36.96 -2.37
N ILE A 18 22.61 -35.92 -3.21
CA ILE A 18 23.23 -35.95 -4.54
C ILE A 18 24.03 -34.67 -4.70
N ALA A 19 25.35 -34.81 -4.69
CA ALA A 19 26.29 -33.79 -5.15
C ALA A 19 26.45 -33.95 -6.67
N VAL A 20 26.27 -32.88 -7.43
CA VAL A 20 26.79 -32.80 -8.81
C VAL A 20 27.78 -31.65 -8.84
N MET A 21 29.05 -32.04 -8.90
CA MET A 21 30.17 -31.18 -9.29
C MET A 21 30.06 -30.85 -10.78
N GLY A 22 30.10 -29.57 -11.13
CA GLY A 22 30.31 -29.10 -12.50
C GLY A 22 31.49 -28.15 -12.51
N ALA A 23 32.65 -28.65 -12.93
CA ALA A 23 33.90 -27.91 -13.02
C ALA A 23 33.94 -26.95 -14.22
N ALA A 24 34.86 -25.99 -14.10
CA ALA A 24 35.09 -24.81 -14.91
C ALA A 24 35.38 -25.03 -16.41
N THR A 25 35.07 -23.99 -17.20
CA THR A 25 35.96 -23.51 -18.27
C THR A 25 35.91 -21.98 -18.34
N LEU A 26 37.03 -21.33 -17.97
CA LEU A 26 37.33 -19.95 -18.38
C LEU A 26 37.74 -20.00 -19.85
N ALA A 27 36.93 -19.42 -20.74
CA ALA A 27 37.33 -19.14 -22.10
C ALA A 27 37.60 -17.64 -22.21
N VAL A 28 38.88 -17.26 -22.15
CA VAL A 28 39.34 -15.95 -22.59
C VAL A 28 39.51 -16.04 -24.10
N ALA A 29 38.57 -15.47 -24.86
CA ALA A 29 38.78 -15.15 -26.26
C ALA A 29 39.22 -13.68 -26.33
N GLN A 30 40.53 -13.49 -26.52
CA GLN A 30 41.09 -12.23 -26.97
C GLN A 30 41.13 -12.34 -28.49
N ASP A 31 40.34 -11.54 -29.18
CA ASP A 31 40.65 -11.25 -30.58
C ASP A 31 40.40 -9.78 -30.91
N THR A 32 41.24 -9.34 -31.81
CA THR A 32 41.67 -8.00 -32.19
C THR A 32 40.55 -7.09 -32.73
N PRO A 33 40.75 -5.75 -32.72
CA PRO A 33 39.74 -4.76 -33.11
C PRO A 33 39.53 -4.77 -34.64
N GLN A 34 38.43 -5.37 -35.09
CA GLN A 34 37.93 -5.14 -36.45
C GLN A 34 37.11 -3.86 -36.50
N HIS A 35 37.78 -2.79 -36.93
CA HIS A 35 37.15 -1.72 -37.69
C HIS A 35 36.42 -2.32 -38.90
N THR A 36 35.11 -2.44 -38.81
CA THR A 36 34.26 -2.59 -39.99
C THR A 36 33.04 -1.70 -39.85
N ASN A 37 32.97 -0.73 -40.75
CA ASN A 37 31.89 0.20 -40.99
C ASN A 37 30.51 -0.45 -40.84
N SER A 38 29.90 -0.30 -39.67
CA SER A 38 28.44 -0.28 -39.58
C SER A 38 28.05 1.17 -39.75
N THR A 39 27.47 1.49 -40.90
CA THR A 39 26.61 2.66 -41.08
C THR A 39 25.54 2.59 -40.00
N GLY A 40 25.83 3.16 -38.83
CA GLY A 40 24.83 3.52 -37.85
C GLY A 40 23.88 4.45 -38.56
N GLN A 41 22.70 3.95 -38.91
CA GLN A 41 21.55 4.81 -39.13
C GLN A 41 21.38 5.57 -37.83
N GLN A 42 21.87 6.80 -37.86
CA GLN A 42 21.67 7.80 -36.84
C GLN A 42 20.16 8.02 -36.82
N ALA A 43 19.48 7.35 -35.89
CA ALA A 43 18.09 7.61 -35.61
C ALA A 43 17.99 9.12 -35.33
N SER A 44 17.29 9.85 -36.21
CA SER A 44 16.98 11.26 -36.02
C SER A 44 16.53 11.44 -34.58
N GLY A 45 17.24 12.30 -33.85
CA GLY A 45 17.05 12.60 -32.44
C GLY A 45 15.74 13.32 -32.16
N GLY A 46 14.61 12.65 -32.43
CA GLY A 46 13.35 12.97 -31.81
C GLY A 46 13.38 12.38 -30.40
N ASN A 47 13.25 13.24 -29.38
CA ASN A 47 13.01 12.76 -28.03
C ASN A 47 11.84 11.75 -28.06
N PRO A 48 11.95 10.61 -27.35
CA PRO A 48 10.80 9.74 -27.18
C PRO A 48 9.63 10.56 -26.59
N PRO A 49 8.38 10.26 -27.00
CA PRO A 49 7.23 10.98 -26.47
C PRO A 49 7.22 10.88 -24.93
N PRO A 50 6.79 11.93 -24.23
CA PRO A 50 6.73 11.90 -22.78
C PRO A 50 5.80 10.76 -22.32
N ALA A 51 6.20 10.05 -21.26
CA ALA A 51 5.32 9.11 -20.58
C ALA A 51 4.20 9.91 -19.90
N VAL A 52 2.95 9.57 -20.20
CA VAL A 52 1.77 10.18 -19.58
C VAL A 52 1.31 9.23 -18.48
N GLU A 53 1.48 9.67 -17.23
CA GLU A 53 0.95 8.96 -16.06
C GLU A 53 -0.41 9.53 -15.69
N ASP A 54 -1.44 8.68 -15.66
CA ASP A 54 -2.80 9.11 -15.32
C ASP A 54 -3.09 9.06 -13.81
N PHE A 55 -2.20 8.49 -13.00
CA PHE A 55 -2.30 8.35 -11.54
C PHE A 55 -3.54 7.59 -11.04
N THR A 56 -4.16 6.77 -11.89
CA THR A 56 -5.27 5.90 -11.47
C THR A 56 -4.78 4.91 -10.45
N TYR A 57 -5.62 4.66 -9.44
CA TYR A 57 -5.27 3.69 -8.41
C TYR A 57 -5.18 2.26 -9.00
N PRO A 58 -4.15 1.46 -8.66
CA PRO A 58 -3.99 0.11 -9.19
C PRO A 58 -5.19 -0.79 -8.90
N ASP A 59 -5.69 -1.52 -9.92
CA ASP A 59 -6.82 -2.45 -9.80
C ASP A 59 -8.12 -1.84 -9.23
N ALA A 60 -8.32 -0.52 -9.34
CA ALA A 60 -9.47 0.21 -8.75
C ALA A 60 -10.83 -0.43 -9.07
N ASP A 61 -11.08 -0.79 -10.33
CA ASP A 61 -12.36 -1.40 -10.76
C ASP A 61 -12.59 -2.77 -10.12
N ARG A 62 -11.52 -3.59 -10.00
CA ARG A 62 -11.60 -4.90 -9.35
C ARG A 62 -11.90 -4.73 -7.86
N ILE A 63 -11.17 -3.85 -7.19
CA ILE A 63 -11.34 -3.57 -5.76
C ILE A 63 -12.77 -3.07 -5.48
N LEU A 64 -13.28 -2.15 -6.29
CA LEU A 64 -14.64 -1.63 -6.14
C LEU A 64 -15.68 -2.76 -6.31
N LYS A 65 -15.52 -3.61 -7.32
CA LYS A 65 -16.44 -4.72 -7.58
C LYS A 65 -16.44 -5.77 -6.46
N GLU A 66 -15.28 -6.10 -5.93
CA GLU A 66 -15.11 -7.18 -4.95
C GLU A 66 -15.39 -6.74 -3.51
N THR A 67 -15.04 -5.51 -3.16
CA THR A 67 -15.08 -5.02 -1.77
C THR A 67 -16.07 -3.88 -1.54
N GLY A 68 -16.52 -3.21 -2.61
CA GLY A 68 -17.30 -1.98 -2.53
C GLY A 68 -16.46 -0.74 -2.19
N LEU A 69 -15.14 -0.86 -2.06
CA LEU A 69 -14.23 0.25 -1.76
C LEU A 69 -13.85 1.00 -3.04
N LYS A 70 -14.13 2.30 -3.06
CA LYS A 70 -13.79 3.17 -4.20
C LYS A 70 -12.45 3.85 -3.97
N LEU A 71 -11.43 3.37 -4.68
CA LEU A 71 -10.09 3.98 -4.75
C LEU A 71 -9.97 4.69 -6.10
N ILE A 72 -9.58 5.96 -6.09
CA ILE A 72 -9.74 6.82 -7.28
C ILE A 72 -8.37 7.10 -7.90
N LYS A 73 -7.53 7.87 -7.21
CA LYS A 73 -6.22 8.30 -7.73
C LYS A 73 -5.22 8.41 -6.59
N GLY A 74 -3.94 8.26 -6.89
CA GLY A 74 -2.88 8.47 -5.92
C GLY A 74 -1.49 8.48 -6.53
N ASP A 75 -0.50 8.78 -5.70
CA ASP A 75 0.92 8.80 -6.09
C ASP A 75 1.62 7.44 -5.93
N GLY A 76 0.86 6.38 -5.62
CA GLY A 76 1.38 5.02 -5.45
C GLY A 76 2.09 4.77 -4.11
N HIS A 77 2.13 5.76 -3.21
CA HIS A 77 2.77 5.62 -1.90
C HIS A 77 1.83 5.25 -0.76
N ILE A 78 0.52 5.15 -1.02
CA ILE A 78 -0.48 4.65 -0.08
C ILE A 78 -1.26 3.55 -0.80
N LEU A 79 -1.11 2.31 -0.35
CA LEU A 79 -1.69 1.13 -0.99
C LEU A 79 -2.60 0.38 -0.02
N LEU A 80 -3.76 -0.08 -0.51
CA LEU A 80 -4.64 -1.02 0.16
C LEU A 80 -3.84 -2.27 0.57
N ALA A 81 -4.00 -2.66 1.82
CA ALA A 81 -3.30 -3.77 2.43
C ALA A 81 -4.29 -4.68 3.18
N ASP A 82 -3.82 -5.88 3.51
CA ASP A 82 -4.51 -6.74 4.45
C ASP A 82 -4.46 -6.15 5.87
N CYS A 83 -5.61 -6.09 6.54
CA CYS A 83 -5.72 -5.59 7.90
C CYS A 83 -5.00 -6.48 8.92
N ASP A 84 -4.79 -7.76 8.61
CA ASP A 84 -4.06 -8.70 9.46
C ASP A 84 -2.53 -8.59 9.26
N ALA A 85 -2.06 -7.79 8.29
CA ALA A 85 -0.64 -7.66 7.92
C ALA A 85 0.03 -6.38 8.48
N SER A 86 -0.29 -6.00 9.71
CA SER A 86 0.27 -4.84 10.43
C SER A 86 0.18 -3.53 9.62
N PRO A 87 -1.02 -3.04 9.28
CA PRO A 87 -1.18 -1.87 8.43
C PRO A 87 -0.69 -0.57 9.09
N ASP A 88 -0.36 0.42 8.26
CA ASP A 88 0.07 1.75 8.75
C ASP A 88 -1.13 2.63 9.07
N PHE A 89 -2.23 2.46 8.32
CA PHE A 89 -3.52 3.07 8.63
C PHE A 89 -4.61 2.01 8.68
N ASP A 90 -5.44 2.06 9.72
CA ASP A 90 -6.69 1.33 9.82
C ASP A 90 -7.85 2.34 9.78
N VAL A 91 -8.58 2.36 8.65
CA VAL A 91 -9.76 3.20 8.48
C VAL A 91 -10.99 2.40 8.88
N MET A 92 -11.56 2.76 10.02
CA MET A 92 -12.74 2.11 10.58
C MET A 92 -14.00 2.83 10.08
N ALA A 93 -14.91 2.06 9.48
CA ALA A 93 -16.14 2.54 8.88
C ALA A 93 -17.30 1.57 9.09
N GLU A 94 -18.46 1.92 8.54
CA GLU A 94 -19.63 1.04 8.49
C GLU A 94 -20.11 0.82 7.06
N LYS A 95 -20.58 -0.39 6.78
CA LYS A 95 -21.31 -0.68 5.55
C LYS A 95 -22.70 -0.03 5.57
N ALA A 96 -23.39 -0.06 4.43
CA ALA A 96 -24.75 0.48 4.32
C ALA A 96 -25.71 -0.10 5.39
N ASN A 97 -25.55 -1.37 5.75
CA ASN A 97 -26.32 -2.09 6.76
C ASN A 97 -25.78 -1.94 8.21
N HIS A 98 -24.91 -0.95 8.47
CA HIS A 98 -24.32 -0.68 9.80
C HIS A 98 -23.41 -1.79 10.34
N THR A 99 -22.96 -2.71 9.48
CA THR A 99 -21.92 -3.67 9.88
C THR A 99 -20.56 -2.98 9.87
N PRO A 100 -19.76 -3.07 10.95
CA PRO A 100 -18.41 -2.55 10.99
C PRO A 100 -17.53 -3.14 9.88
N VAL A 101 -16.66 -2.31 9.30
CA VAL A 101 -15.67 -2.71 8.31
C VAL A 101 -14.41 -1.88 8.48
N ASN A 102 -13.26 -2.51 8.26
CA ASN A 102 -11.96 -1.86 8.29
C ASN A 102 -11.37 -1.85 6.89
N HIS A 103 -10.76 -0.73 6.51
CA HIS A 103 -10.01 -0.56 5.27
C HIS A 103 -8.59 -0.16 5.63
N CYS A 104 -7.64 -1.05 5.35
CA CYS A 104 -6.29 -0.93 5.83
C CYS A 104 -5.34 -0.51 4.72
N PHE A 105 -4.40 0.39 5.04
CA PHE A 105 -3.45 0.93 4.07
C PHE A 105 -2.02 0.82 4.57
N LYS A 106 -1.10 0.63 3.63
CA LYS A 106 0.35 0.65 3.81
C LYS A 106 0.97 1.84 3.10
N VAL A 107 1.94 2.46 3.75
CA VAL A 107 2.69 3.58 3.19
C VAL A 107 4.04 3.09 2.71
N THR A 108 4.39 3.36 1.45
CA THR A 108 5.68 2.94 0.85
C THR A 108 6.69 4.08 0.73
N GLY A 109 6.26 5.33 0.94
CA GLY A 109 7.09 6.54 0.82
C GLY A 109 7.11 7.40 2.10
N LYS A 110 7.99 8.41 2.12
CA LYS A 110 8.01 9.43 3.20
C LYS A 110 6.79 10.37 3.13
N THR A 111 6.25 10.52 1.94
CA THR A 111 5.02 11.24 1.64
C THR A 111 4.13 10.32 0.82
N GLY A 112 2.84 10.63 0.78
CA GLY A 112 1.90 9.85 0.00
C GLY A 112 0.58 10.57 -0.14
N HIS A 113 -0.15 10.29 -1.21
CA HIS A 113 -1.45 10.86 -1.50
C HIS A 113 -2.37 9.83 -2.13
N LEU A 114 -3.54 9.68 -1.54
CA LEU A 114 -4.61 8.82 -2.04
C LEU A 114 -5.95 9.56 -1.94
N THR A 115 -6.61 9.69 -3.08
CA THR A 115 -8.02 10.09 -3.17
C THR A 115 -8.88 8.83 -3.24
N LEU A 116 -9.88 8.76 -2.39
CA LEU A 116 -10.76 7.60 -2.22
C LEU A 116 -12.14 8.04 -1.75
N GLU A 117 -13.11 7.14 -1.73
CA GLU A 117 -14.42 7.39 -1.13
C GLU A 117 -14.77 6.24 -0.19
N ILE A 118 -14.68 6.50 1.12
CA ILE A 118 -15.15 5.57 2.17
C ILE A 118 -16.29 6.23 2.93
N PRO A 119 -17.56 5.84 2.69
CA PRO A 119 -18.69 6.38 3.42
C PRO A 119 -18.71 5.88 4.87
N LYS A 120 -19.46 6.58 5.74
CA LYS A 120 -19.66 6.21 7.15
C LYS A 120 -18.36 5.93 7.92
N VAL A 121 -17.33 6.75 7.69
CA VAL A 121 -16.08 6.65 8.47
C VAL A 121 -16.33 7.09 9.91
N ASN A 122 -15.83 6.30 10.87
CA ASN A 122 -15.99 6.57 12.31
C ASN A 122 -14.65 6.94 12.97
N SER A 123 -13.53 6.46 12.45
CA SER A 123 -12.21 6.77 12.99
C SER A 123 -11.12 6.28 12.04
N ILE A 124 -9.92 6.83 12.21
CA ILE A 124 -8.71 6.33 11.57
C ILE A 124 -7.67 6.13 12.65
N TRP A 125 -7.13 4.92 12.73
CA TRP A 125 -5.94 4.65 13.52
C TRP A 125 -4.70 4.76 12.64
N GLU A 126 -3.79 5.67 13.00
CA GLU A 126 -2.45 5.72 12.45
C GLU A 126 -1.53 4.86 13.33
N ASN A 127 -0.88 3.85 12.77
CA ASN A 127 -0.15 2.79 13.48
C ASN A 127 1.37 2.81 13.29
N ALA A 128 1.90 3.73 12.48
CA ALA A 128 3.28 3.73 12.02
C ALA A 128 4.06 5.02 12.36
N GLY A 129 3.44 5.99 13.02
CA GLY A 129 4.03 7.27 13.40
C GLY A 129 4.09 8.31 12.28
N HIS A 130 3.35 8.12 11.18
CA HIS A 130 3.34 9.03 10.04
C HIS A 130 2.73 10.39 10.39
N SER A 131 3.32 11.48 9.90
CA SER A 131 2.61 12.77 9.84
C SER A 131 1.57 12.68 8.73
N ALA A 132 0.28 12.64 9.10
CA ALA A 132 -0.78 12.40 8.13
C ALA A 132 -2.01 13.29 8.37
N ARG A 133 -2.76 13.50 7.28
CA ARG A 133 -4.02 14.23 7.26
C ARG A 133 -5.06 13.43 6.49
N ALA A 134 -6.30 13.57 6.91
CA ALA A 134 -7.46 13.00 6.24
C ALA A 134 -8.41 14.14 5.85
N THR A 135 -8.92 14.13 4.62
CA THR A 135 -10.00 15.03 4.23
C THR A 135 -11.30 14.25 4.24
N ILE A 136 -12.25 14.70 5.06
CA ILE A 136 -13.59 14.12 5.16
C ILE A 136 -14.62 15.10 4.62
N SER A 137 -15.76 14.58 4.15
CA SER A 137 -16.95 15.38 3.83
C SER A 137 -18.11 14.98 4.73
N THR A 138 -18.75 15.98 5.31
CA THR A 138 -19.96 15.84 6.13
C THR A 138 -21.01 16.77 5.56
N GLU A 139 -22.18 16.23 5.21
CA GLU A 139 -23.30 17.00 4.63
C GLU A 139 -22.86 17.84 3.39
N GLY A 140 -21.96 17.30 2.58
CA GLY A 140 -21.43 17.94 1.36
C GLY A 140 -20.32 18.96 1.59
N LYS A 141 -19.87 19.17 2.84
CA LYS A 141 -18.79 20.11 3.18
C LYS A 141 -17.53 19.35 3.55
N SER A 142 -16.43 19.66 2.84
CA SER A 142 -15.13 19.05 3.10
C SER A 142 -14.38 19.75 4.23
N LYS A 143 -13.71 18.97 5.07
CA LYS A 143 -12.81 19.42 6.13
C LYS A 143 -11.59 18.50 6.18
N THR A 144 -10.40 19.09 6.30
CA THR A 144 -9.17 18.33 6.55
C THR A 144 -8.90 18.26 8.05
N VAL A 145 -8.58 17.07 8.54
CA VAL A 145 -8.26 16.77 9.94
C VAL A 145 -6.85 16.19 9.99
N THR A 146 -6.08 16.60 11.00
CA THR A 146 -4.75 16.01 11.26
C THR A 146 -4.93 14.72 12.04
N LEU A 147 -4.29 13.65 11.58
CA LEU A 147 -4.31 12.36 12.27
C LEU A 147 -3.32 12.39 13.43
N LYS A 148 -3.72 11.82 14.56
CA LYS A 148 -2.84 11.60 15.69
C LYS A 148 -1.89 10.46 15.38
N LYS A 149 -0.61 10.64 15.69
CA LYS A 149 0.43 9.61 15.49
C LYS A 149 0.27 8.48 16.49
N ASN A 150 0.35 7.24 16.01
CA ASN A 150 0.24 6.03 16.83
C ASN A 150 -1.03 5.98 17.69
N ASP A 151 -2.10 6.65 17.26
CA ASP A 151 -3.34 6.80 18.04
C ASP A 151 -4.56 6.91 17.12
N ILE A 152 -5.73 6.71 17.72
CA ILE A 152 -7.02 6.78 17.05
C ILE A 152 -7.48 8.24 16.96
N THR A 153 -7.80 8.65 15.73
CA THR A 153 -8.45 9.91 15.44
C THR A 153 -9.94 9.65 15.19
N PRO A 154 -10.84 10.06 16.10
CA PRO A 154 -12.27 9.93 15.87
C PRO A 154 -12.69 10.87 14.73
N LEU A 155 -13.55 10.38 13.84
CA LEU A 155 -14.07 11.12 12.69
C LEU A 155 -15.56 10.80 12.52
N GLY A 156 -16.31 11.65 11.82
CA GLY A 156 -17.71 11.40 11.53
C GLY A 156 -18.52 11.03 12.78
N GLN A 157 -19.11 9.84 12.78
CA GLN A 157 -19.95 9.37 13.89
C GLN A 157 -19.16 9.11 15.19
N GLY A 158 -17.86 8.82 15.09
CA GLY A 158 -17.00 8.66 16.26
C GLY A 158 -16.60 9.98 16.91
N ASP A 159 -16.71 11.10 16.19
CA ASP A 159 -16.39 12.43 16.72
C ASP A 159 -17.62 13.12 17.33
N LEU A 160 -17.87 12.82 18.60
CA LEU A 160 -18.97 13.40 19.38
C LEU A 160 -18.83 14.93 19.54
N SER A 161 -17.63 15.50 19.42
CA SER A 161 -17.42 16.94 19.51
C SER A 161 -18.01 17.70 18.30
N THR A 162 -18.17 16.99 17.17
CA THR A 162 -18.83 17.51 15.96
C THR A 162 -20.30 17.10 15.85
N GLY A 163 -20.84 16.47 16.89
CA GLY A 163 -22.21 15.97 16.94
C GLY A 163 -22.41 14.58 16.33
N GLY A 164 -21.34 13.83 16.06
CA GLY A 164 -21.43 12.43 15.60
C GLY A 164 -22.12 12.28 14.24
N LYS A 165 -21.92 13.23 13.33
CA LYS A 165 -22.52 13.23 12.00
C LYS A 165 -21.83 12.22 11.08
N GLU A 166 -22.57 11.62 10.15
CA GLU A 166 -21.97 10.76 9.12
C GLU A 166 -20.94 11.55 8.29
N ALA A 167 -19.81 10.91 7.98
CA ALA A 167 -18.77 11.49 7.15
C ALA A 167 -18.27 10.48 6.12
N THR A 168 -17.84 10.99 4.97
CA THR A 168 -17.15 10.23 3.92
C THR A 168 -15.70 10.65 3.89
N LEU A 169 -14.77 9.70 3.98
CA LEU A 169 -13.35 9.96 3.74
C LEU A 169 -13.13 10.16 2.24
N LEU A 170 -12.52 11.29 1.87
CA LEU A 170 -12.25 11.69 0.50
C LEU A 170 -10.76 11.63 0.14
N GLU A 171 -9.89 11.83 1.12
CA GLU A 171 -8.44 11.86 0.91
C GLU A 171 -7.71 11.35 2.15
N LEU A 172 -6.65 10.59 1.92
CA LEU A 172 -5.62 10.27 2.90
C LEU A 172 -4.27 10.77 2.37
N ARG A 173 -3.53 11.51 3.21
CA ARG A 173 -2.28 12.15 2.81
C ARG A 173 -1.22 12.05 3.89
N VAL A 174 -0.04 11.54 3.53
CA VAL A 174 1.18 11.51 4.36
C VAL A 174 2.08 12.67 3.94
N THR A 175 2.59 13.44 4.91
CA THR A 175 3.29 14.70 4.65
C THR A 175 4.78 14.73 5.03
N GLY A 176 5.30 13.68 5.67
CA GLY A 176 6.71 13.60 6.10
C GLY A 176 6.98 13.96 7.56
#